data_AF-A0A497ZMB1-F1
#
_entry.id   AF-A0A497ZMB1-F1
#
_cell.length_a   1.000
_cell.length_b   1.000
_cell.length_c   1.000
_cell.angle_alpha   90.00
_cell.angle_beta   90.00
_cell.angle_gamma   90.00
#
_symmetry.space_group_name_H-M   'P 1'
#
loop_
_entity.id
_entity.type
_entity.pdbx_description
1 polymer ?
#
loop_
_entity_poly.entity_id
_entity_poly.type
_entity_poly.pdbx_seq_one_letter_code
_entity_poly.pdbx_strand_id
1 'polypeptide(L)'
;MVGLRFEGIVDLPTADGSLRALKFTMDRAVTDDFLLRSPGPAGRTVRFATDRLTVQGDVAFYATRFVGRLLGIKITLTPDLPFPDGLPITSPVPITFTEPAMELAFVTSDTLTARPALQLTLS
;
A
#
# COMPACT_ATOMS: atom_id res chain seq x y z
N MET A 1 -6.53 -0.40 8.51
CA MET A 1 -6.70 -1.58 7.63
C MET A 1 -7.55 -2.60 8.37
N VAL A 2 -8.59 -3.15 7.75
CA VAL A 2 -9.50 -4.16 8.34
C VAL A 2 -9.31 -5.47 7.58
N GLY A 3 -9.22 -6.59 8.29
CA GLY A 3 -8.99 -7.91 7.67
C GLY A 3 -7.59 -8.06 7.08
N LEU A 4 -6.59 -7.32 7.58
CA LEU A 4 -5.25 -7.33 7.02
C LEU A 4 -4.62 -8.72 7.13
N ARG A 5 -4.17 -9.23 5.99
CA ARG A 5 -3.35 -10.42 5.87
C ARG A 5 -2.11 -10.12 5.04
N PHE A 6 -0.97 -10.51 5.56
CA PHE A 6 0.26 -10.56 4.81
C PHE A 6 0.38 -11.92 4.12
N GLU A 7 0.43 -11.89 2.80
CA GLU A 7 0.44 -13.07 1.94
C GLU A 7 1.85 -13.62 1.72
N GLY A 8 2.88 -12.87 2.12
CA GLY A 8 4.27 -13.20 1.86
C GLY A 8 4.86 -12.41 0.71
N ILE A 9 5.97 -12.93 0.18
CA ILE A 9 6.66 -12.42 -1.00
C ILE A 9 6.15 -13.19 -2.20
N VAL A 10 5.78 -12.46 -3.26
CA VAL A 10 5.27 -13.02 -4.51
C VAL A 10 6.05 -12.46 -5.70
N ASP A 11 6.09 -13.23 -6.78
CA ASP A 11 6.54 -12.75 -8.09
C ASP A 11 5.34 -12.13 -8.84
N LEU A 12 5.26 -10.81 -8.87
CA LEU A 12 4.22 -10.06 -9.60
C LEU A 12 4.58 -10.00 -11.09
N PRO A 13 3.76 -10.55 -12.00
CA PRO A 13 4.00 -10.44 -13.43
C PRO A 13 3.86 -8.99 -13.91
N THR A 14 4.81 -8.54 -14.73
CA THR A 14 4.80 -7.24 -15.41
C THR A 14 5.08 -7.44 -16.90
N ALA A 15 4.97 -6.37 -17.69
CA ALA A 15 5.27 -6.44 -19.12
C ALA A 15 6.74 -6.84 -19.42
N ASP A 16 7.67 -6.48 -18.52
CA ASP A 16 9.11 -6.65 -18.72
C ASP A 16 9.71 -7.82 -17.91
N GLY A 17 8.89 -8.63 -17.24
CA GLY A 17 9.32 -9.75 -16.38
C GLY A 17 8.56 -9.80 -15.06
N SER A 18 9.08 -10.50 -14.06
CA SER A 18 8.49 -10.53 -12.71
C SER A 18 9.15 -9.51 -11.77
N LEU A 19 8.34 -8.93 -10.89
CA LEU A 19 8.77 -8.09 -9.78
C LEU A 19 8.52 -8.80 -8.46
N ARG A 20 9.57 -9.03 -7.66
CA ARG A 20 9.42 -9.53 -6.30
C ARG A 20 8.75 -8.45 -5.45
N ALA A 21 7.60 -8.76 -4.88
CA ALA A 21 6.78 -7.82 -4.12
C ALA A 21 6.26 -8.47 -2.84
N LEU A 22 6.10 -7.65 -1.80
CA LEU A 22 5.28 -7.95 -0.64
C LEU A 22 3.82 -7.90 -1.07
N LYS A 23 3.04 -8.93 -0.75
CA LYS A 23 1.58 -8.93 -1.00
C LYS A 23 0.82 -8.81 0.30
N PHE A 24 -0.11 -7.86 0.34
CA PHE A 24 -1.05 -7.67 1.45
C PHE A 24 -2.47 -7.77 0.89
N THR A 25 -3.34 -8.51 1.57
CA THR A 25 -4.78 -8.58 1.29
C THR A 25 -5.56 -8.03 2.48
N MET A 26 -6.71 -7.43 2.22
CA MET A 26 -7.56 -6.84 3.24
C MET A 26 -8.96 -6.56 2.69
N ASP A 27 -9.95 -6.39 3.56
CA ASP A 27 -11.31 -6.02 3.15
C ASP A 27 -11.41 -4.51 2.89
N ARG A 28 -10.61 -3.72 3.63
CA ARG A 28 -10.65 -2.27 3.60
C ARG A 28 -9.36 -1.63 4.10
N ALA A 29 -8.88 -0.63 3.38
CA ALA A 29 -7.86 0.29 3.86
C ALA A 29 -8.34 1.74 3.75
N VAL A 30 -8.09 2.50 4.81
CA VAL A 30 -8.32 3.95 4.87
C VAL A 30 -6.95 4.58 5.06
N THR A 31 -6.62 5.54 4.21
CA THR A 31 -5.39 6.32 4.26
C THR A 31 -5.78 7.78 4.37
N ASP A 32 -5.48 8.39 5.51
CA ASP A 32 -5.55 9.83 5.70
C ASP A 32 -4.31 10.51 5.09
N ASP A 33 -4.45 11.77 4.69
CA ASP A 33 -3.42 12.56 4.00
C ASP A 33 -2.84 11.83 2.78
N PHE A 34 -3.71 11.20 1.99
CA PHE A 34 -3.30 10.35 0.89
C PHE A 34 -2.53 11.13 -0.18
N LEU A 35 -1.35 10.61 -0.51
CA LEU A 35 -0.49 11.10 -1.58
C LEU A 35 0.09 9.91 -2.34
N LEU A 36 -0.20 9.83 -3.63
CA LEU A 36 0.48 8.93 -4.55
C LEU A 36 1.24 9.74 -5.59
N ARG A 37 2.48 9.34 -5.86
CA ARG A 37 3.32 9.86 -6.93
C ARG A 37 3.69 8.71 -7.85
N SER A 38 3.48 8.89 -9.14
CA SER A 38 3.86 7.92 -10.15
C SER A 38 4.59 8.59 -11.32
N PRO A 39 5.46 7.87 -12.04
CA PRO A 39 5.99 8.34 -13.31
C PRO A 39 4.87 8.73 -14.27
N GLY A 40 5.07 9.82 -15.00
CA GLY A 40 4.13 10.37 -15.97
C GLY A 40 4.78 10.63 -17.32
N PRO A 41 3.98 11.12 -18.30
CA PRO A 41 4.47 11.41 -19.64
C PRO A 41 5.58 12.46 -19.66
N ALA A 42 6.53 12.29 -20.57
CA ALA A 42 7.66 13.22 -20.77
C ALA A 42 8.51 13.44 -19.50
N GLY A 43 8.65 12.41 -18.66
CA GLY A 43 9.47 12.46 -17.44
C GLY A 43 8.88 13.28 -16.30
N ARG A 44 7.64 13.76 -16.42
CA ARG A 44 6.92 14.45 -15.35
C ARG A 44 6.39 13.46 -14.31
N THR A 45 6.07 13.95 -13.12
CA THR A 45 5.44 13.16 -12.06
C THR A 45 3.94 13.41 -12.05
N VAL A 46 3.15 12.34 -12.10
CA VAL A 46 1.73 12.41 -11.80
C VAL A 46 1.56 12.33 -10.29
N ARG A 47 0.74 13.22 -9.73
CA ARG A 47 0.40 13.26 -8.32
C ARG A 47 -1.12 13.08 -8.16
N PHE A 48 -1.50 12.14 -7.29
CA PHE A 48 -2.86 11.93 -6.83
C PHE A 48 -2.92 12.31 -5.35
N ALA A 49 -3.85 13.19 -4.97
CA ALA A 49 -3.95 13.66 -3.58
C ALA A 49 -5.41 13.82 -3.13
N THR A 50 -5.68 13.44 -1.88
CA THR A 50 -6.95 13.66 -1.19
C THR A 50 -6.72 13.53 0.32
N ASP A 51 -7.53 14.20 1.13
CA ASP A 51 -7.41 14.13 2.60
C ASP A 51 -7.70 12.73 3.12
N ARG A 52 -8.56 11.98 2.44
CA ARG A 52 -8.86 10.59 2.78
C ARG A 52 -9.14 9.76 1.53
N LEU A 53 -8.34 8.72 1.34
CA LEU A 53 -8.61 7.66 0.39
C LEU A 53 -9.10 6.41 1.12
N THR A 54 -10.14 5.78 0.59
CA THR A 54 -10.61 4.48 1.03
C THR A 54 -10.61 3.52 -0.16
N VAL A 55 -9.98 2.36 0.02
CA VAL A 55 -10.15 1.19 -0.86
C VAL A 55 -10.91 0.11 -0.10
N GLN A 56 -11.81 -0.59 -0.79
CA GLN A 56 -12.70 -1.57 -0.17
C GLN A 56 -13.07 -2.71 -1.14
N GLY A 57 -13.40 -3.87 -0.57
CA GLY A 57 -13.74 -5.10 -1.29
C GLY A 57 -12.55 -6.05 -1.29
N ASP A 58 -12.30 -6.72 -2.42
CA ASP A 58 -11.13 -7.58 -2.62
C ASP A 58 -9.85 -6.76 -2.82
N VAL A 59 -9.36 -6.12 -1.74
CA VAL A 59 -8.17 -5.27 -1.81
C VAL A 59 -6.89 -6.09 -1.78
N ALA A 60 -6.02 -5.87 -2.76
CA ALA A 60 -4.65 -6.39 -2.75
C ALA A 60 -3.63 -5.27 -3.03
N PHE A 61 -2.66 -5.12 -2.14
CA PHE A 61 -1.51 -4.24 -2.32
C PHE A 61 -0.26 -5.06 -2.61
N TYR A 62 0.51 -4.62 -3.61
CA TYR A 62 1.79 -5.18 -3.98
C TYR A 62 2.84 -4.08 -3.83
N ALA A 63 3.82 -4.28 -2.95
CA ALA A 63 4.81 -3.25 -2.62
C ALA A 63 6.23 -3.80 -2.61
N THR A 64 7.19 -3.01 -3.08
CA THR A 64 8.63 -3.32 -2.96
C THR A 64 9.18 -2.90 -1.59
N ARG A 65 8.49 -1.97 -0.93
CA ARG A 65 8.85 -1.50 0.40
C ARG A 65 7.63 -0.99 1.14
N PHE A 66 7.54 -1.32 2.43
CA PHE A 66 6.60 -0.72 3.36
C PHE A 66 7.32 -0.25 4.62
N VAL A 67 7.04 0.96 5.06
CA VAL A 67 7.49 1.53 6.32
C VAL A 67 6.27 2.05 7.06
N GLY A 68 6.22 1.84 8.36
CA GLY A 68 5.20 2.43 9.22
C GLY A 68 5.49 2.16 10.68
N ARG A 69 4.66 2.69 11.56
CA ARG A 69 4.74 2.44 13.00
C ARG A 69 3.51 1.72 13.49
N LEU A 70 3.71 0.58 14.12
CA LEU A 70 2.68 -0.21 14.78
C LEU A 70 2.93 -0.17 16.28
N LEU A 71 1.96 0.32 17.06
CA LEU A 71 2.09 0.45 18.52
C LEU A 71 3.37 1.22 18.94
N GLY A 72 3.76 2.23 18.15
CA GLY A 72 4.98 3.04 18.37
C GLY A 72 6.27 2.44 17.79
N ILE A 73 6.29 1.15 17.47
CA ILE A 73 7.46 0.45 16.94
C ILE A 73 7.54 0.66 15.43
N LYS A 74 8.69 1.14 14.93
CA LYS A 74 8.94 1.28 13.49
C LYS A 74 9.14 -0.09 12.86
N ILE A 75 8.39 -0.36 11.80
CA ILE A 75 8.45 -1.57 11.00
C ILE A 75 8.92 -1.18 9.60
N THR A 76 9.85 -1.97 9.04
CA THR A 76 10.29 -1.85 7.65
C THR A 76 10.25 -3.23 7.04
N LEU A 77 9.51 -3.36 5.93
CA LEU A 77 9.35 -4.60 5.20
C LEU A 77 9.85 -4.38 3.78
N THR A 78 10.67 -5.31 3.30
CA THR A 78 11.05 -5.43 1.88
C THR A 78 11.13 -6.92 1.53
N PRO A 79 11.02 -7.30 0.24
CA PRO A 79 11.17 -8.69 -0.18
C PRO A 79 12.52 -9.35 0.13
N ASP A 80 13.54 -8.56 0.46
CA ASP A 80 14.92 -9.03 0.65
C ASP A 80 15.39 -9.00 2.11
N LEU A 81 14.57 -8.47 3.02
CA LEU A 81 14.90 -8.41 4.45
C LEU A 81 14.18 -9.51 5.23
N PRO A 82 14.81 -10.04 6.30
CA PRO A 82 14.12 -10.92 7.23
C PRO A 82 12.94 -10.18 7.87
N PHE A 83 11.82 -10.88 8.06
CA PHE A 83 10.66 -10.30 8.72
C PHE A 83 10.94 -10.07 10.20
N PRO A 84 10.51 -8.92 10.76
CA PRO A 84 10.63 -8.68 12.19
C PRO A 84 9.75 -9.65 12.98
N ASP A 85 10.29 -10.18 14.06
CA ASP A 85 9.56 -11.08 14.97
C ASP A 85 8.30 -10.41 15.52
N GLY A 86 7.21 -11.18 15.63
CA GLY A 86 5.95 -10.72 16.22
C GLY A 86 5.07 -9.85 15.30
N LEU A 87 5.43 -9.66 14.02
CA LEU A 87 4.52 -9.03 13.06
C LEU A 87 3.27 -9.91 12.85
N PRO A 88 2.04 -9.40 13.09
CA PRO A 88 0.84 -10.16 12.81
C PRO A 88 0.72 -10.38 11.29
N ILE A 89 0.88 -11.64 10.87
CA ILE A 89 0.72 -12.07 9.47
C ILE A 89 -0.77 -12.05 9.09
N THR A 90 -1.67 -12.14 10.07
CA THR A 90 -3.11 -11.96 9.91
C THR A 90 -3.66 -11.26 11.14
N SER A 91 -4.66 -10.40 10.96
CA SER A 91 -5.35 -9.76 12.09
C SER A 91 -6.86 -9.71 11.85
N PRO A 92 -7.67 -10.33 12.73
CA PRO A 92 -9.12 -10.22 12.68
C PRO A 92 -9.63 -8.86 13.16
N VAL A 93 -8.79 -8.10 13.88
CA VAL A 93 -9.10 -6.75 14.34
C VAL A 93 -8.43 -5.70 13.44
N PRO A 94 -9.01 -4.49 13.32
CA PRO A 94 -8.40 -3.43 12.54
C PRO A 94 -6.98 -3.08 13.01
N ILE A 95 -6.03 -3.05 12.09
CA ILE A 95 -4.66 -2.58 12.33
C ILE A 95 -4.52 -1.14 11.81
N THR A 96 -3.90 -0.29 12.62
CA THR A 96 -3.53 1.07 12.22
C THR A 96 -2.01 1.22 12.24
N PHE A 97 -1.45 1.65 11.12
CA PHE A 97 -0.06 2.09 11.03
C PHE A 97 -0.03 3.62 11.05
N THR A 98 0.84 4.19 11.87
CA THR A 98 1.16 5.63 11.84
C THR A 98 2.39 5.86 10.96
N GLU A 99 2.48 7.06 10.37
CA GLU A 99 3.55 7.43 9.43
C GLU A 99 3.76 6.40 8.29
N PRO A 100 2.69 5.89 7.64
CA PRO A 100 2.86 4.88 6.61
C PRO A 100 3.50 5.49 5.35
N ALA A 101 4.51 4.81 4.83
CA ALA A 101 5.10 5.09 3.53
C ALA A 101 5.27 3.76 2.77
N MET A 102 4.78 3.72 1.54
CA MET A 102 4.78 2.51 0.72
C MET A 102 5.33 2.82 -0.66
N GLU A 103 6.29 2.02 -1.11
CA GLU A 103 6.65 1.93 -2.52
C GLU A 103 5.70 0.92 -3.15
N LEU A 104 4.55 1.42 -3.58
CA LEU A 104 3.48 0.63 -4.18
C LEU A 104 3.81 0.34 -5.64
N ALA A 105 3.86 -0.94 -5.99
CA ALA A 105 3.99 -1.40 -7.37
C ALA A 105 2.63 -1.55 -8.05
N PHE A 106 1.64 -2.10 -7.34
CA PHE A 106 0.31 -2.33 -7.88
C PHE A 106 -0.75 -2.42 -6.77
N VAL A 107 -1.98 -2.04 -7.10
CA VAL A 107 -3.14 -2.13 -6.22
C VAL A 107 -4.36 -2.60 -7.00
N THR A 108 -5.13 -3.50 -6.41
CA THR A 108 -6.49 -3.85 -6.85
C THR A 108 -7.48 -3.62 -5.71
N SER A 109 -8.71 -3.29 -6.07
CA SER A 109 -9.84 -3.15 -5.15
C SER A 109 -11.13 -3.06 -5.96
N ASP A 110 -12.27 -3.44 -5.37
CA ASP A 110 -13.57 -3.29 -6.03
C ASP A 110 -14.02 -1.82 -6.06
N THR A 111 -13.69 -1.06 -5.01
CA THR A 111 -14.07 0.34 -4.91
C THR A 111 -12.94 1.18 -4.34
N LEU A 112 -12.74 2.34 -4.97
CA LEU A 112 -11.88 3.42 -4.51
C LEU A 112 -12.73 4.68 -4.31
N THR A 113 -12.71 5.24 -3.11
CA THR A 113 -13.45 6.47 -2.75
C THR A 113 -12.50 7.50 -2.15
N ALA A 114 -12.56 8.73 -2.65
CA ALA A 114 -11.76 9.86 -2.16
C ALA A 114 -12.67 10.93 -1.54
N ARG A 115 -12.21 11.55 -0.44
CA ARG A 115 -12.90 12.69 0.21
C ARG A 115 -11.86 13.72 0.69
N PRO A 116 -11.85 14.95 0.16
CA PRO A 116 -12.62 15.46 -0.99
C PRO A 116 -12.26 14.72 -2.29
N ALA A 117 -12.87 15.12 -3.42
CA ALA A 117 -12.59 14.52 -4.72
C ALA A 117 -11.08 14.43 -4.99
N LEU A 118 -10.65 13.29 -5.55
CA LEU A 118 -9.23 13.01 -5.81
C LEU A 118 -8.67 14.05 -6.79
N GLN A 119 -7.63 14.76 -6.36
CA GLN A 119 -6.94 15.74 -7.19
C GLN A 119 -5.83 15.05 -7.99
N LEU A 120 -5.84 15.25 -9.30
CA LEU A 120 -4.83 14.78 -10.23
C LEU A 120 -4.03 15.97 -10.76
N THR A 121 -2.73 16.00 -10.50
CA THR A 121 -1.84 17.06 -10.98
C THR A 121 -0.61 16.48 -11.65
N LEU A 122 -0.07 17.20 -12.64
CA LEU A 122 1.16 16.84 -13.33
C LEU A 122 2.21 17.89 -13.01
N SER A 123 3.35 17.48 -12.46
CA SER A 123 4.46 18.35 -12.02
C SER A 123 5.78 17.94 -12.64
#